data_AF-A0A9F3W0D2-F1
#
_entry.id   AF-A0A9F3W0D2-F1
#
_cell.length_a   1.000
_cell.length_b   1.000
_cell.length_c   1.000
_cell.angle_alpha   90.00
_cell.angle_beta   90.00
_cell.angle_gamma   90.00
#
_symmetry.space_group_name_H-M   'P 1'
#
loop_
_entity.id
_entity.type
_entity.pdbx_description
1 polymer ?
#
loop_
_entity_poly.entity_id
_entity_poly.type
_entity_poly.pdbx_seq_one_letter_code
_entity_poly.pdbx_strand_id
1 'polypeptide(L)'
;MAFCLSKAHSPSTSMAGSGQYRHLINDYGPPSLGYTQGVQQGTGSSQVPQSKYAELLTIIEELGKEIRPTYAGSKSAMERLKRGIIQARGLVRECLAETERNARS
;
A
#
# COMPACT_ATOMS: atom_id res chain seq x y z
N MET A 1 15.68 -8.02 -50.52
CA MET A 1 16.41 -7.03 -49.69
C MET A 1 15.87 -5.64 -49.99
N ALA A 2 15.72 -4.84 -48.94
CA ALA A 2 15.55 -3.38 -48.89
C ALA A 2 14.19 -2.73 -49.29
N PHE A 3 13.43 -2.45 -48.22
CA PHE A 3 12.48 -1.37 -47.95
C PHE A 3 12.57 -0.07 -48.77
N CYS A 4 11.41 0.52 -49.06
CA CYS A 4 11.21 1.98 -49.03
C CYS A 4 9.86 2.33 -48.36
N LEU A 5 9.97 3.20 -47.36
CA LEU A 5 8.94 3.67 -46.43
C LEU A 5 8.11 4.79 -47.07
N SER A 6 6.78 4.73 -46.99
CA SER A 6 5.95 5.95 -46.91
C SER A 6 4.60 5.67 -46.25
N LYS A 7 4.13 6.68 -45.52
CA LYS A 7 3.16 6.67 -44.44
C LYS A 7 1.93 7.44 -44.90
N ALA A 8 0.72 6.87 -44.85
CA ALA A 8 -0.52 7.63 -44.60
C ALA A 8 -1.80 6.75 -44.51
N HIS A 9 -2.51 6.95 -43.39
CA HIS A 9 -3.96 6.95 -43.19
C HIS A 9 -4.76 5.61 -43.12
N SER A 10 -5.21 5.31 -41.88
CA SER A 10 -6.43 4.57 -41.44
C SER A 10 -7.73 5.03 -42.17
N PRO A 11 -8.90 4.32 -42.16
CA PRO A 11 -9.46 3.69 -40.96
C PRO A 11 -10.30 2.40 -41.11
N SER A 12 -10.54 1.83 -39.92
CA SER A 12 -11.68 1.00 -39.50
C SER A 12 -11.80 -0.42 -40.05
N THR A 13 -11.34 -1.38 -39.24
CA THR A 13 -12.17 -2.56 -38.94
C THR A 13 -11.95 -2.97 -37.50
N SER A 14 -13.06 -2.95 -36.75
CA SER A 14 -13.19 -3.26 -35.34
C SER A 14 -12.67 -4.65 -34.99
N MET A 15 -11.81 -4.75 -33.97
CA MET A 15 -11.73 -5.93 -33.12
C MET A 15 -11.59 -5.50 -31.67
N ALA A 16 -12.40 -6.16 -30.85
CA ALA A 16 -12.62 -5.96 -29.44
C ALA A 16 -11.34 -6.06 -28.60
N GLY A 17 -11.35 -5.39 -27.44
CA GLY A 17 -10.48 -5.77 -26.32
C GLY A 17 -9.81 -4.65 -25.52
N SER A 18 -10.14 -3.37 -25.71
CA SER A 18 -9.53 -2.27 -24.94
C SER A 18 -10.39 -1.75 -23.78
N GLY A 19 -11.36 -2.55 -23.31
CA GLY A 19 -12.18 -2.22 -22.12
C GLY A 19 -11.72 -2.91 -20.83
N GLN A 20 -10.96 -4.01 -20.93
CA GLN A 20 -10.74 -4.91 -19.79
C GLN A 20 -9.59 -4.48 -18.87
N TYR A 21 -8.62 -3.68 -19.33
CA TYR A 21 -7.46 -3.30 -18.51
C TYR A 21 -7.62 -1.99 -17.72
N ARG A 22 -8.52 -1.09 -18.14
CA ARG A 22 -8.74 0.17 -17.40
C ARG A 22 -9.60 0.02 -16.16
N HIS A 23 -10.47 -1.00 -16.10
CA HIS A 23 -11.29 -1.24 -14.92
C HIS A 23 -10.43 -1.73 -13.74
N LEU A 24 -9.47 -2.62 -14.00
CA LEU A 24 -8.65 -3.26 -12.97
C LEU A 24 -7.63 -2.34 -12.27
N ILE A 25 -7.34 -1.16 -12.83
CA ILE A 25 -6.34 -0.22 -12.26
C ILE A 25 -7.01 0.85 -11.38
N ASN A 26 -8.34 1.01 -11.48
CA ASN A 26 -9.04 2.12 -10.85
C ASN A 26 -9.76 1.77 -9.52
N ASP A 27 -9.61 0.53 -9.03
CA ASP A 27 -10.20 0.07 -7.77
C ASP A 27 -9.39 0.44 -6.52
N TYR A 28 -8.21 1.04 -6.66
CA TYR A 28 -7.48 1.67 -5.56
C TYR A 28 -7.78 3.17 -5.52
N GLY A 29 -9.06 3.51 -5.31
CA GLY A 29 -9.45 4.87 -4.93
C GLY A 29 -8.84 5.23 -3.57
N PRO A 30 -8.37 6.47 -3.37
CA PRO A 30 -7.77 6.89 -2.11
C PRO A 30 -8.76 6.71 -0.96
N PRO A 31 -8.31 6.30 0.24
CA PRO A 31 -9.16 6.30 1.42
C PRO A 31 -9.64 7.74 1.61
N SER A 32 -10.94 7.96 1.44
CA SER A 32 -11.55 9.24 1.75
C SER A 32 -11.30 9.52 3.22
N LEU A 33 -10.33 10.39 3.51
CA LEU A 33 -10.17 11.07 4.78
C LEU A 33 -11.43 11.93 4.99
N GLY A 34 -12.52 11.29 5.40
CA GLY A 34 -13.75 11.94 5.83
C GLY A 34 -13.56 12.52 7.22
N TYR A 35 -12.68 13.51 7.37
CA TYR A 35 -12.68 14.36 8.56
C TYR A 35 -13.75 15.44 8.38
N THR A 36 -15.00 15.05 8.57
CA THR A 36 -16.09 15.99 8.83
C THR A 36 -16.46 15.88 10.31
N GLN A 37 -15.96 16.87 11.04
CA GLN A 37 -16.40 17.41 12.32
C GLN A 37 -17.81 16.96 12.77
N GLY A 38 -17.87 16.27 13.90
CA GLY A 38 -19.12 15.90 14.56
C GLY A 38 -18.82 15.33 15.94
N VAL A 39 -19.30 16.04 16.96
CA VAL A 39 -19.13 15.78 18.39
C VAL A 39 -19.81 14.46 18.83
N GLN A 40 -19.26 13.88 19.91
CA GLN A 40 -19.87 12.92 20.85
C GLN A 40 -19.75 11.40 20.64
N GLN A 41 -19.06 10.83 21.63
CA GLN A 41 -19.51 9.75 22.52
C GLN A 41 -19.29 8.31 22.08
N GLY A 42 -18.44 7.64 22.86
CA GLY A 42 -17.93 6.32 22.58
C GLY A 42 -18.93 5.18 22.72
N THR A 43 -18.47 4.02 22.26
CA THR A 43 -18.91 2.69 22.67
C THR A 43 -17.73 1.76 22.37
N GLY A 44 -17.13 1.20 23.42
CA GLY A 44 -16.23 0.06 23.26
C GLY A 44 -17.04 -1.16 22.84
N SER A 45 -16.41 -2.06 22.09
CA SER A 45 -16.48 -3.54 22.17
C SER A 45 -15.94 -4.12 20.87
N SER A 46 -14.95 -5.01 20.97
CA SER A 46 -14.21 -5.64 19.85
C SER A 46 -13.20 -4.74 19.14
N GLN A 47 -12.41 -4.02 19.94
CA GLN A 47 -11.21 -3.35 19.44
C GLN A 47 -10.11 -4.39 19.24
N VAL A 48 -10.11 -5.06 18.08
CA VAL A 48 -8.81 -5.50 17.53
C VAL A 48 -7.93 -4.25 17.54
N PRO A 49 -6.68 -4.27 18.02
CA PRO A 49 -5.88 -3.07 18.23
C PRO A 49 -5.62 -2.36 16.89
N GLN A 50 -6.57 -1.55 16.47
CA GLN A 50 -6.56 -0.89 15.16
C GLN A 50 -5.39 0.07 15.07
N SER A 51 -4.94 0.58 16.23
CA SER A 51 -3.69 1.30 16.42
C SER A 51 -2.46 0.49 16.01
N LYS A 52 -2.31 -0.76 16.45
CA LYS A 52 -1.15 -1.60 16.09
C LYS A 52 -1.15 -1.94 14.60
N TYR A 53 -2.30 -2.28 14.04
CA TYR A 53 -2.42 -2.54 12.60
C TYR A 53 -2.12 -1.28 11.76
N ALA A 54 -2.66 -0.12 12.15
CA ALA A 54 -2.37 1.15 11.48
C ALA A 54 -0.89 1.56 11.58
N GLU A 55 -0.26 1.32 12.73
CA GLU A 55 1.18 1.55 12.92
C GLU A 55 2.01 0.62 12.01
N LEU A 56 1.62 -0.66 11.89
CA LEU A 56 2.27 -1.59 10.98
C LEU A 56 2.19 -1.13 9.52
N LEU A 57 1.01 -0.69 9.07
CA LEU A 57 0.83 -0.14 7.73
C LEU A 57 1.73 1.07 7.49
N THR A 58 1.80 1.98 8.45
CA THR A 58 2.67 3.17 8.38
C THR A 58 4.14 2.77 8.22
N ILE A 59 4.62 1.79 9.02
CA ILE A 59 6.00 1.30 8.91
C ILE A 59 6.26 0.70 7.52
N ILE A 60 5.32 -0.06 6.96
CA ILE A 60 5.46 -0.67 5.63
C ILE A 60 5.57 0.42 4.54
N GLU A 61 4.74 1.46 4.61
CA GLU A 61 4.80 2.59 3.67
C GLU A 61 6.14 3.34 3.74
N GLU A 62 6.65 3.58 4.95
CA GLU A 62 7.96 4.19 5.19
C GLU A 62 9.10 3.33 4.63
N LEU A 63 9.07 2.00 4.90
CA LEU A 63 10.06 1.06 4.38
C LEU A 63 10.10 1.08 2.84
N GLY A 64 8.94 1.15 2.19
CA GLY A 64 8.84 1.22 0.73
C GLY A 64 9.54 2.45 0.12
N LYS A 65 9.51 3.60 0.80
CA LYS A 65 10.19 4.83 0.37
C LYS A 65 11.71 4.70 0.47
N GLU A 66 12.21 3.96 1.45
CA GLU A 66 13.65 3.81 1.71
C GLU A 66 14.35 2.79 0.78
N ILE A 67 13.60 1.95 0.06
CA ILE A 67 14.16 0.92 -0.83
C ILE A 67 15.04 1.53 -1.93
N ARG A 68 14.50 2.46 -2.73
CA ARG A 68 15.24 3.10 -3.84
C ARG A 68 16.54 3.80 -3.38
N PRO A 69 16.52 4.68 -2.36
CA PRO A 69 17.75 5.33 -1.89
C PRO A 69 18.74 4.35 -1.25
N THR A 70 18.29 3.25 -0.67
CA THR A 70 19.18 2.19 -0.16
C THR A 70 19.96 1.51 -1.29
N TYR A 71 19.29 1.16 -2.40
CA TYR A 71 19.97 0.61 -3.58
C TYR A 71 20.89 1.62 -4.27
N ALA A 72 20.62 2.92 -4.15
CA ALA A 72 21.52 3.98 -4.59
C ALA A 72 22.75 4.17 -3.67
N GLY A 73 22.88 3.39 -2.58
CA GLY A 73 24.02 3.43 -1.66
C GLY A 73 23.89 4.42 -0.49
N SER A 74 22.68 4.94 -0.22
CA SER A 74 22.46 5.84 0.93
C SER A 74 22.57 5.09 2.25
N LYS A 75 23.60 5.45 3.05
CA LYS A 75 23.84 4.86 4.38
C LYS A 75 22.69 5.17 5.35
N SER A 76 22.19 6.41 5.36
CA SER A 76 21.09 6.80 6.25
C SER A 76 19.79 6.07 5.90
N ALA A 77 19.49 5.89 4.61
CA ALA A 77 18.30 5.15 4.20
C ALA A 77 18.40 3.66 4.59
N MET A 78 19.59 3.07 4.44
CA MET A 78 19.85 1.71 4.89
C MET A 78 19.62 1.54 6.39
N GLU A 79 20.06 2.50 7.21
CA GLU A 79 19.81 2.44 8.66
C GLU A 79 18.32 2.54 9.00
N ARG A 80 17.58 3.43 8.33
CA ARG A 80 16.12 3.55 8.50
C ARG A 80 15.41 2.26 8.08
N LEU A 81 15.81 1.67 6.96
CA LEU A 81 15.26 0.42 6.47
C LEU A 81 15.48 -0.72 7.49
N LYS A 82 16.69 -0.87 8.03
CA LYS A 82 16.99 -1.86 9.06
C LYS A 82 16.16 -1.64 10.33
N ARG A 83 16.03 -0.39 10.78
CA ARG A 83 15.23 -0.03 11.98
C ARG A 83 13.75 -0.33 11.79
N GLY A 84 13.17 0.06 10.65
CA GLY A 84 11.75 -0.20 10.37
C GLY A 84 11.44 -1.71 10.28
N ILE A 85 12.35 -2.52 9.72
CA ILE A 85 12.19 -3.99 9.68
C ILE A 85 12.17 -4.56 11.11
N ILE A 86 13.07 -4.12 11.99
CA ILE A 86 13.12 -4.58 13.39
C ILE A 86 11.86 -4.16 14.13
N GLN A 87 11.41 -2.91 13.95
CA GLN A 87 10.20 -2.39 14.58
C GLN A 87 8.95 -3.15 14.12
N ALA A 88 8.77 -3.34 12.81
CA ALA A 88 7.66 -4.12 12.26
C ALA A 88 7.64 -5.55 12.83
N ARG A 89 8.81 -6.19 12.94
CA ARG A 89 8.92 -7.53 13.51
C ARG A 89 8.55 -7.57 15.00
N GLY A 90 8.93 -6.56 15.77
CA GLY A 90 8.53 -6.41 17.18
C GLY A 90 7.02 -6.27 17.31
N LEU A 91 6.45 -5.35 16.55
CA LEU A 91 5.03 -5.05 16.57
C LEU A 91 4.16 -6.27 16.17
N VAL A 92 4.58 -7.04 15.15
CA VAL A 92 3.86 -8.27 14.75
C VAL A 92 3.84 -9.30 15.88
N ARG A 93 4.93 -9.44 16.64
CA ARG A 93 4.96 -10.35 17.82
C ARG A 93 3.98 -9.90 18.89
N GLU A 94 3.89 -8.59 19.13
CA GLU A 94 2.94 -8.02 20.08
C GLU A 94 1.49 -8.18 19.62
N CYS A 95 1.22 -8.04 18.32
CA CYS A 95 -0.10 -8.29 17.74
C CYS A 95 -0.54 -9.76 17.89
N LEU A 96 0.36 -10.70 17.65
CA LEU A 96 0.08 -12.13 17.82
C LEU A 96 -0.25 -12.45 19.28
N ALA A 97 0.61 -12.01 20.21
CA ALA A 97 0.39 -12.25 21.64
C ALA A 97 -0.90 -11.61 22.17
N GLU A 98 -1.27 -10.43 21.66
CA GLU A 98 -2.53 -9.77 22.04
C GLU A 98 -3.75 -10.50 21.48
N THR A 99 -3.67 -11.02 20.26
CA THR A 99 -4.74 -11.82 19.65
C THR A 99 -4.95 -13.13 20.41
N GLU A 100 -3.87 -13.80 20.83
CA GLU A 100 -3.95 -15.02 21.66
C GLU A 100 -4.61 -14.77 23.03
N ARG A 101 -4.37 -13.61 23.65
CA ARG A 101 -5.07 -13.22 24.89
C ARG A 101 -6.54 -12.88 24.66
N ASN A 102 -6.84 -12.20 23.56
CA ASN A 102 -8.22 -11.81 23.22
C ASN A 102 -9.08 -13.02 22.84
N ALA A 103 -8.50 -14.08 22.26
CA ALA A 103 -9.21 -15.33 21.99
C ALA A 103 -9.42 -16.22 23.23
N ARG A 104 -8.73 -15.91 24.34
CA ARG A 104 -8.83 -16.63 25.63
C ARG A 104 -9.70 -15.91 26.66
N SER A 105 -10.06 -14.65 26.41
CA SER A 105 -10.99 -13.86 27.21
C SER A 105 -12.40 -14.02 26.67
#